data_AF-A0A5P2CAY6-F1
#
_entry.id   AF-A0A5P2CAY6-F1
#
_cell.length_a   1.000
_cell.length_b   1.000
_cell.length_c   1.000
_cell.angle_alpha   90.00
_cell.angle_beta   90.00
_cell.angle_gamma   90.00
#
_symmetry.space_group_name_H-M   'P 1'
#
loop_
_entity.id
_entity.type
_entity.pdbx_description
1 polymer ?
#
loop_
_entity_poly.entity_id
_entity_poly.type
_entity_poly.pdbx_seq_one_letter_code
_entity_poly.pdbx_strand_id
1 'polypeptide(L)'
;MRMPSRRRQTAVLLSAALTATGLLSVTPPSHAAPGSSAGELRLAGRSEVAVPDGWIVVLKDARRLNDTALSGVARELVGRAEGARLGHVYRAALHGFSARMSRAQAARLAADPRVAYVRQDTRVRVDGARDQTQANAPWGLDRIDQRRLPLSTTYTYRTTAPGVSIYIIDTGLRTTHAEFGGRASVGIDTVGDGRNGDDCNGHGTHVGGIAAGKTYGVAKQARPVAVRVLDCQGSGTTSGVVAGIDWVTAKAAKPAVANMSLGGAASDVLDSAVRRSIRSGVTYTVAAGSSGQAGGACNTSPSRVPETIGVGASDRADRRASSSNYGSCVSLFAPGVQIPSAWKDSDTATATLSGTSMATGHAAGAAALHLGFRPTDTPAQVKKGLVDNATTGALQGTPPVTPDKLLYTLYLG
;
A
#
# COMPACT_ATOMS: atom_id res chain seq x y z
N MET A 1 -55.03 -43.92 -51.86
CA MET A 1 -53.98 -44.90 -51.51
C MET A 1 -54.42 -45.62 -50.23
N ARG A 2 -54.74 -46.91 -50.34
CA ARG A 2 -55.01 -47.96 -49.32
C ARG A 2 -55.86 -47.64 -48.06
N MET A 3 -57.11 -48.13 -48.12
CA MET A 3 -57.88 -48.86 -47.08
C MET A 3 -57.05 -49.86 -46.22
N PRO A 4 -57.60 -50.60 -45.22
CA PRO A 4 -58.65 -50.34 -44.21
C PRO A 4 -58.37 -51.01 -42.82
N SER A 5 -59.37 -50.93 -41.91
CA SER A 5 -59.75 -51.99 -40.91
C SER A 5 -58.88 -52.13 -39.65
N ARG A 6 -59.31 -52.63 -38.48
CA ARG A 6 -60.58 -53.06 -37.86
C ARG A 6 -60.20 -53.55 -36.44
N ARG A 7 -61.17 -53.55 -35.51
CA ARG A 7 -61.29 -54.48 -34.33
C ARG A 7 -60.23 -54.30 -33.21
N ARG A 8 -60.40 -54.71 -31.95
CA ARG A 8 -61.46 -55.22 -31.05
C ARG A 8 -60.82 -55.20 -29.63
N GLN A 9 -61.57 -54.80 -28.60
CA GLN A 9 -61.90 -55.58 -27.39
C GLN A 9 -60.74 -56.28 -26.65
N THR A 10 -60.56 -55.97 -25.36
CA THR A 10 -60.81 -56.92 -24.25
C THR A 10 -60.69 -56.22 -22.88
N ALA A 11 -61.65 -56.53 -22.02
CA ALA A 11 -61.66 -56.25 -20.58
C ALA A 11 -61.20 -57.50 -19.82
N VAL A 12 -60.56 -57.34 -18.66
CA VAL A 12 -60.58 -58.36 -17.58
C VAL A 12 -60.55 -57.67 -16.22
N LEU A 13 -61.55 -58.02 -15.41
CA LEU A 13 -61.76 -57.73 -13.99
C LEU A 13 -60.78 -58.51 -13.10
N LEU A 14 -60.48 -58.03 -11.89
CA LEU A 14 -60.36 -58.92 -10.73
C LEU A 14 -60.62 -58.18 -9.41
N SER A 15 -61.47 -58.83 -8.62
CA SER A 15 -62.09 -58.42 -7.37
C SER A 15 -61.33 -58.96 -6.16
N ALA A 16 -61.84 -58.61 -4.97
CA ALA A 16 -61.68 -59.26 -3.66
C ALA A 16 -60.46 -58.79 -2.82
N ALA A 17 -60.53 -58.70 -1.50
CA ALA A 17 -61.60 -58.68 -0.50
C ALA A 17 -60.93 -58.28 0.84
N LEU A 18 -61.69 -57.64 1.72
CA LEU A 18 -61.28 -57.33 3.09
C LEU A 18 -61.01 -58.60 3.91
N THR A 19 -59.92 -58.60 4.69
CA THR A 19 -59.84 -59.28 5.98
C THR A 19 -59.19 -58.36 7.01
N ALA A 20 -59.89 -58.18 8.13
CA ALA A 20 -59.47 -57.39 9.28
C ALA A 20 -58.71 -58.27 10.29
N THR A 21 -57.65 -57.73 10.90
CA THR A 21 -57.04 -58.31 12.10
C THR A 21 -56.43 -57.21 12.98
N GLY A 22 -56.66 -57.34 14.29
CA GLY A 22 -56.59 -56.30 15.31
C GLY A 22 -55.25 -55.62 15.55
N LEU A 23 -55.32 -54.32 15.82
CA LEU A 23 -54.24 -53.50 16.32
C LEU A 23 -54.14 -53.65 17.85
N LEU A 24 -53.15 -54.41 18.30
CA LEU A 24 -52.61 -54.32 19.67
C LEU A 24 -51.73 -53.08 19.75
N SER A 25 -52.12 -52.14 20.61
CA SER A 25 -51.38 -50.92 20.92
C SER A 25 -50.10 -51.22 21.69
N VAL A 26 -48.97 -51.25 20.99
CA VAL A 26 -47.63 -51.17 21.58
C VAL A 26 -47.18 -49.72 21.49
N THR A 27 -47.12 -49.02 22.62
CA THR A 27 -46.52 -47.67 22.72
C THR A 27 -45.00 -47.80 22.58
N PRO A 28 -44.35 -47.18 21.58
CA PRO A 28 -42.90 -47.14 21.52
C PRO A 28 -42.33 -46.20 22.61
N PRO A 29 -41.07 -46.41 23.04
CA PRO A 29 -40.42 -45.53 24.00
C PRO A 29 -40.32 -44.10 23.46
N SER A 30 -40.62 -43.13 24.32
CA SER A 30 -40.42 -41.70 24.05
C SER A 30 -38.99 -41.46 23.58
N HIS A 31 -38.84 -41.15 22.29
CA HIS A 31 -37.61 -40.59 21.77
C HIS A 31 -37.52 -39.15 22.30
N ALA A 32 -36.52 -38.90 23.14
CA ALA A 32 -36.13 -37.55 23.51
C ALA A 32 -35.90 -36.73 22.23
N ALA A 33 -36.49 -35.55 22.17
CA ALA A 33 -36.33 -34.62 21.05
C ALA A 33 -34.83 -34.37 20.79
N PRO A 34 -34.38 -34.33 19.53
CA PRO A 34 -32.99 -34.02 19.21
C PRO A 34 -32.65 -32.63 19.77
N GLY A 35 -31.54 -32.58 20.52
CA GLY A 35 -31.03 -31.36 21.13
C GLY A 35 -30.92 -30.23 20.11
N SER A 36 -31.27 -29.02 20.56
CA SER A 36 -31.13 -27.77 19.83
C SER A 36 -29.86 -27.75 18.99
N SER A 37 -29.98 -27.57 17.67
CA SER A 37 -28.83 -27.51 16.79
C SER A 37 -27.83 -26.46 17.29
N ALA A 38 -26.60 -26.91 17.57
CA ALA A 38 -25.48 -26.05 17.90
C ALA A 38 -25.31 -24.99 16.81
N GLY A 39 -24.96 -23.76 17.19
CA GLY A 39 -24.66 -22.71 16.22
C GLY A 39 -23.45 -23.05 15.35
N GLU A 40 -23.40 -22.47 14.16
CA GLU A 40 -22.38 -22.78 13.15
C GLU A 40 -21.18 -21.82 13.25
N LEU A 41 -19.95 -22.34 13.12
CA LEU A 41 -18.76 -21.50 12.90
C LEU A 41 -18.53 -21.29 11.39
N ARG A 42 -18.68 -20.05 10.94
CA ARG A 42 -18.56 -19.65 9.54
C ARG A 42 -17.24 -18.92 9.30
N LEU A 43 -16.38 -19.46 8.46
CA LEU A 43 -15.09 -18.84 8.11
C LEU A 43 -15.22 -17.92 6.91
N ALA A 44 -14.35 -16.90 6.86
CA ALA A 44 -14.25 -16.02 5.70
C ALA A 44 -14.11 -16.84 4.39
N GLY A 45 -14.82 -16.42 3.36
CA GLY A 45 -14.77 -17.03 2.04
C GLY A 45 -13.44 -16.76 1.33
N ARG A 46 -13.16 -17.48 0.24
CA ARG A 46 -11.91 -17.33 -0.52
C ARG A 46 -11.69 -15.92 -1.08
N SER A 47 -12.75 -15.15 -1.31
CA SER A 47 -12.72 -13.77 -1.83
C SER A 47 -12.68 -12.70 -0.74
N GLU A 48 -12.78 -13.07 0.53
CA GLU A 48 -12.84 -12.13 1.65
C GLU A 48 -11.48 -12.05 2.35
N VAL A 49 -11.12 -10.85 2.82
CA VAL A 49 -9.90 -10.66 3.62
C VAL A 49 -10.25 -10.80 5.09
N ALA A 50 -9.92 -11.94 5.68
CA ALA A 50 -10.17 -12.24 7.08
C ALA A 50 -9.38 -11.30 8.03
N VAL A 51 -10.01 -10.93 9.13
CA VAL A 51 -9.34 -10.29 10.27
C VAL A 51 -8.82 -11.39 11.21
N PRO A 52 -7.49 -11.51 11.44
CA PRO A 52 -6.94 -12.50 12.35
C PRO A 52 -7.57 -12.39 13.75
N ASP A 53 -8.04 -13.51 14.29
CA ASP A 53 -8.73 -13.62 15.58
C ASP A 53 -9.97 -12.71 15.76
N GLY A 54 -10.48 -12.12 14.68
CA GLY A 54 -11.70 -11.30 14.69
C GLY A 54 -12.93 -12.13 14.39
N TRP A 55 -13.96 -12.02 15.25
CA TRP A 55 -15.20 -12.77 15.13
C TRP A 55 -16.42 -11.90 15.42
N ILE A 56 -17.52 -12.22 14.75
CA ILE A 56 -18.86 -11.66 14.97
C ILE A 56 -19.74 -12.81 15.46
N VAL A 57 -20.26 -12.70 16.68
CA VAL A 57 -21.18 -13.65 17.30
C VAL A 57 -22.59 -13.14 17.14
N VAL A 58 -23.47 -13.95 16.55
CA VAL A 58 -24.88 -13.61 16.35
C VAL A 58 -25.73 -14.48 17.27
N LEU A 59 -26.64 -13.86 18.03
CA LEU A 59 -27.44 -14.54 19.04
C LEU A 59 -28.81 -14.99 18.49
N LYS A 60 -29.30 -16.14 18.96
CA LYS A 60 -30.67 -16.61 18.72
C LYS A 60 -31.66 -15.75 19.53
N ASP A 61 -32.86 -15.55 18.98
CA ASP A 61 -34.02 -14.94 19.65
C ASP A 61 -33.79 -13.58 20.33
N ALA A 62 -32.69 -12.89 19.99
CA ALA A 62 -32.27 -11.70 20.71
C ALA A 62 -33.18 -10.48 20.50
N ARG A 63 -34.19 -10.57 19.62
CA ARG A 63 -35.29 -9.59 19.52
C ARG A 63 -36.18 -9.55 20.76
N ARG A 64 -36.10 -10.57 21.62
CA ARG A 64 -36.81 -10.63 22.91
C ARG A 64 -35.99 -10.05 24.08
N LEU A 65 -34.71 -9.74 23.85
CA LEU A 65 -33.83 -9.18 24.88
C LEU A 65 -33.82 -7.66 24.77
N ASN A 66 -33.90 -6.97 25.90
CA ASN A 66 -33.58 -5.55 25.96
C ASN A 66 -32.06 -5.34 25.93
N ASP A 67 -31.62 -4.10 25.70
CA ASP A 67 -30.21 -3.74 25.53
C ASP A 67 -29.33 -4.19 26.70
N THR A 68 -29.80 -4.02 27.93
CA THR A 68 -29.07 -4.40 29.13
C THR A 68 -28.85 -5.90 29.21
N ALA A 69 -29.90 -6.69 28.93
CA ALA A 69 -29.83 -8.15 28.90
C ALA A 69 -28.88 -8.65 27.80
N LEU A 70 -28.93 -8.05 26.60
CA LEU A 70 -28.06 -8.43 25.48
C LEU A 70 -26.57 -8.16 25.80
N SER A 71 -26.27 -7.05 26.47
CA SER A 71 -24.91 -6.76 26.96
C SER A 71 -24.46 -7.69 28.09
N GLY A 72 -25.38 -8.13 28.94
CA GLY A 72 -25.11 -9.13 29.96
C GLY A 72 -24.68 -10.46 29.33
N VAL A 73 -25.47 -10.95 28.37
CA VAL A 73 -25.17 -12.18 27.63
C VAL A 73 -23.86 -12.08 26.87
N ALA A 74 -23.57 -10.96 26.20
CA ALA A 74 -22.31 -10.76 25.49
C ALA A 74 -21.08 -10.83 26.43
N ARG A 75 -21.14 -10.15 27.58
CA ARG A 75 -20.07 -10.18 28.58
C ARG A 75 -19.89 -11.56 29.19
N GLU A 76 -20.98 -12.25 29.48
CA GLU A 76 -20.97 -13.61 30.02
C GLU A 76 -20.32 -14.60 29.04
N LEU A 77 -20.74 -14.57 27.77
CA LEU A 77 -20.22 -15.47 26.75
C LEU A 77 -18.74 -15.25 26.45
N VAL A 78 -18.32 -13.99 26.32
CA VAL A 78 -16.89 -13.68 26.10
C VAL A 78 -16.06 -13.98 27.34
N GLY A 79 -16.57 -13.72 28.54
CA GLY A 79 -15.87 -13.97 29.80
C GLY A 79 -15.52 -15.43 30.05
N ARG A 80 -16.22 -16.38 29.41
CA ARG A 80 -15.90 -17.82 29.45
C ARG A 80 -14.66 -18.20 28.62
N ALA A 81 -14.19 -17.30 27.75
CA ALA A 81 -13.02 -17.52 26.91
C ALA A 81 -11.84 -16.70 27.44
N GLU A 82 -10.88 -17.39 28.08
CA GLU A 82 -9.69 -16.75 28.64
C GLU A 82 -8.92 -15.93 27.59
N GLY A 83 -8.60 -14.68 27.92
CA GLY A 83 -7.90 -13.75 27.02
C GLY A 83 -8.73 -13.20 25.85
N ALA A 84 -10.00 -13.62 25.71
CA ALA A 84 -10.89 -13.03 24.71
C ALA A 84 -11.27 -11.59 25.09
N ARG A 85 -11.39 -10.73 24.08
CA ARG A 85 -11.77 -9.32 24.26
C ARG A 85 -13.10 -9.04 23.58
N LEU A 86 -14.06 -8.55 24.34
CA LEU A 86 -15.34 -8.08 23.80
C LEU A 86 -15.09 -6.80 22.99
N GLY A 87 -15.62 -6.79 21.77
CA GLY A 87 -15.67 -5.63 20.90
C GLY A 87 -17.00 -4.90 21.05
N HIS A 88 -17.61 -4.56 19.92
CA HIS A 88 -18.87 -3.83 19.88
C HIS A 88 -20.06 -4.77 20.10
N VAL A 89 -21.05 -4.32 20.88
CA VAL A 89 -22.32 -5.04 21.07
C VAL A 89 -23.36 -4.45 20.14
N TYR A 90 -23.83 -5.25 19.18
CA TYR A 90 -24.83 -4.86 18.20
C TYR A 90 -26.25 -5.03 18.79
N ARG A 91 -27.04 -3.95 18.75
CA ARG A 91 -28.35 -3.87 19.43
C ARG A 91 -29.54 -3.61 18.51
N ALA A 92 -29.29 -3.19 17.27
CA ALA A 92 -30.32 -2.70 16.37
C ALA A 92 -30.31 -3.47 15.05
N ALA A 93 -29.30 -3.22 14.20
CA ALA A 93 -29.21 -3.87 12.87
C ALA A 93 -28.88 -5.37 12.94
N LEU A 94 -28.21 -5.77 14.02
CA LEU A 94 -27.85 -7.14 14.35
C LEU A 94 -27.92 -7.27 15.86
N HIS A 95 -28.28 -8.45 16.36
CA HIS A 95 -28.25 -8.75 17.77
C HIS A 95 -27.13 -9.74 18.08
N GLY A 96 -26.08 -9.24 18.72
CA GLY A 96 -24.84 -9.98 18.89
C GLY A 96 -23.69 -9.10 19.31
N PHE A 97 -22.46 -9.55 19.08
CA PHE A 97 -21.27 -8.76 19.40
C PHE A 97 -20.07 -9.17 18.55
N SER A 98 -19.13 -8.26 18.36
CA SER A 98 -17.79 -8.61 17.88
C SER A 98 -16.87 -8.95 19.04
N ALA A 99 -15.87 -9.79 18.80
CA ALA A 99 -14.87 -10.13 19.80
C ALA A 99 -13.55 -10.55 19.15
N ARG A 100 -12.45 -10.37 19.89
CA ARG A 100 -11.14 -10.94 19.56
C ARG A 100 -10.91 -12.20 20.38
N MET A 101 -10.72 -13.33 19.71
CA MET A 101 -10.49 -14.63 20.35
C MET A 101 -9.88 -15.62 19.35
N SER A 102 -9.28 -16.70 19.85
CA SER A 102 -8.77 -17.78 18.98
C SER A 102 -9.92 -18.49 18.25
N ARG A 103 -9.60 -19.12 17.12
CA ARG A 103 -10.56 -19.96 16.37
C ARG A 103 -11.18 -21.06 17.22
N ALA A 104 -10.40 -21.68 18.11
CA ALA A 104 -10.90 -22.73 19.00
C ALA A 104 -11.93 -22.19 20.00
N GLN A 105 -11.74 -20.97 20.50
CA GLN A 105 -12.71 -20.28 21.36
C GLN A 105 -13.97 -19.91 20.57
N ALA A 106 -13.82 -19.40 19.34
CA ALA A 106 -14.95 -19.09 18.47
C ALA A 106 -15.81 -20.33 18.15
N ALA A 107 -15.17 -21.49 17.91
CA ALA A 107 -15.85 -22.76 17.72
C ALA A 107 -16.65 -23.19 18.97
N ARG A 108 -16.09 -23.00 20.17
CA ARG A 108 -16.79 -23.28 21.43
C ARG A 108 -17.97 -22.34 21.66
N LEU A 109 -17.82 -21.04 21.38
CA LEU A 109 -18.93 -20.10 21.46
C LEU A 109 -20.04 -20.43 20.46
N ALA A 110 -19.70 -20.89 19.25
CA ALA A 110 -20.70 -21.33 18.27
C ALA A 110 -21.57 -22.47 18.81
N ALA A 111 -21.03 -23.33 19.68
CA ALA A 111 -21.78 -24.42 20.30
C ALA A 111 -22.71 -23.99 21.47
N ASP A 112 -22.66 -22.74 21.94
CA ASP A 112 -23.57 -22.27 23.00
C ASP A 112 -25.01 -22.21 22.46
N PRO A 113 -26.02 -22.72 23.20
CA PRO A 113 -27.41 -22.79 22.71
C PRO A 113 -28.01 -21.42 22.38
N ARG A 114 -27.48 -20.34 22.96
CA ARG A 114 -27.92 -18.95 22.69
C ARG A 114 -27.31 -18.37 21.42
N VAL A 115 -26.30 -19.00 20.84
CA VAL A 115 -25.58 -18.51 19.65
C VAL A 115 -26.20 -19.11 18.39
N ALA A 116 -26.60 -18.25 17.46
CA ALA A 116 -27.12 -18.66 16.16
C ALA A 116 -25.97 -19.11 15.26
N TYR A 117 -24.92 -18.29 15.17
CA TYR A 117 -23.67 -18.62 14.49
C TYR A 117 -22.56 -17.67 14.92
N VAL A 118 -21.32 -18.06 14.66
CA VAL A 118 -20.14 -17.20 14.78
C VAL A 118 -19.53 -17.06 13.39
N ARG A 119 -19.35 -15.84 12.91
CA ARG A 119 -18.73 -15.53 11.61
C ARG A 119 -17.35 -14.92 11.83
N GLN A 120 -16.35 -15.36 11.08
CA GLN A 120 -15.06 -14.69 11.06
C GLN A 120 -15.21 -13.29 10.47
N ASP A 121 -14.69 -12.29 11.17
CA ASP A 121 -14.74 -10.88 10.74
C ASP A 121 -13.89 -10.67 9.49
N THR A 122 -14.34 -9.78 8.60
CA THR A 122 -13.72 -9.53 7.30
C THR A 122 -13.59 -8.04 7.04
N ARG A 123 -12.58 -7.67 6.25
CA ARG A 123 -12.41 -6.28 5.83
C ARG A 123 -13.39 -5.95 4.72
N VAL A 124 -14.16 -4.89 4.89
CA VAL A 124 -14.94 -4.25 3.84
C VAL A 124 -14.18 -3.04 3.29
N ARG A 125 -14.38 -2.71 2.01
CA ARG A 125 -13.79 -1.53 1.34
C ARG A 125 -14.88 -0.78 0.58
N VAL A 126 -14.64 0.51 0.33
CA VAL A 126 -15.50 1.33 -0.54
C VAL A 126 -15.37 0.84 -1.98
N ASP A 127 -16.49 0.55 -2.63
CA ASP A 127 -16.53 0.24 -4.06
C ASP A 127 -15.95 1.41 -4.87
N GLY A 128 -14.89 1.14 -5.65
CA GLY A 128 -14.16 2.16 -6.44
C GLY A 128 -12.67 2.24 -6.13
N ALA A 129 -12.21 1.73 -4.98
CA ALA A 129 -10.79 1.52 -4.70
C ALA A 129 -10.29 0.22 -5.38
N ARG A 130 -10.48 0.10 -6.70
CA ARG A 130 -9.85 -0.99 -7.45
C ARG A 130 -8.39 -0.63 -7.64
N ASP A 131 -7.51 -1.44 -7.06
CA ASP A 131 -6.10 -1.53 -7.43
C ASP A 131 -6.00 -1.43 -8.97
N GLN A 132 -5.26 -0.45 -9.47
CA GLN A 132 -4.97 -0.30 -10.89
C GLN A 132 -3.64 -0.96 -11.17
N THR A 133 -3.53 -1.68 -12.28
CA THR A 133 -2.32 -2.42 -12.63
C THR A 133 -1.83 -2.03 -14.01
N GLN A 134 -0.58 -1.58 -14.09
CA GLN A 134 0.15 -1.43 -15.34
C GLN A 134 0.79 -2.78 -15.69
N ALA A 135 0.47 -3.32 -16.87
CA ALA A 135 1.19 -4.45 -17.44
C ALA A 135 2.53 -3.99 -18.05
N ASN A 136 3.49 -4.90 -18.19
CA ASN A 136 4.83 -4.64 -18.73
C ASN A 136 5.53 -3.49 -18.02
N ALA A 137 5.43 -3.44 -16.69
CA ALA A 137 6.02 -2.38 -15.90
C ALA A 137 7.56 -2.46 -15.92
N PRO A 138 8.27 -1.32 -15.95
CA PRO A 138 9.70 -1.29 -15.66
C PRO A 138 10.01 -1.98 -14.34
N TRP A 139 11.11 -2.72 -14.29
CA TRP A 139 11.43 -3.59 -13.17
C TRP A 139 11.46 -2.87 -11.81
N GLY A 140 11.85 -1.58 -11.79
CA GLY A 140 11.87 -0.78 -10.57
C GLY A 140 10.48 -0.57 -9.99
N LEU A 141 9.47 -0.36 -10.83
CA LEU A 141 8.07 -0.27 -10.41
C LEU A 141 7.56 -1.62 -9.90
N ASP A 142 7.78 -2.68 -10.68
CA ASP A 142 7.41 -4.06 -10.36
C ASP A 142 8.12 -4.57 -9.09
N ARG A 143 9.31 -4.05 -8.75
CA ARG A 143 9.96 -4.44 -7.51
C ARG A 143 9.27 -3.84 -6.29
N ILE A 144 8.82 -2.59 -6.36
CA ILE A 144 8.33 -1.86 -5.18
C ILE A 144 6.86 -2.14 -4.84
N ASP A 145 6.08 -2.78 -5.70
CA ASP A 145 4.70 -3.18 -5.38
C ASP A 145 4.60 -4.65 -4.90
N GLN A 146 5.72 -5.39 -4.87
CA GLN A 146 5.80 -6.74 -4.33
C GLN A 146 6.81 -6.88 -3.19
N ARG A 147 6.71 -7.97 -2.41
CA ARG A 147 7.64 -8.21 -1.28
C ARG A 147 8.79 -9.15 -1.63
N ARG A 148 8.59 -10.11 -2.53
CA ARG A 148 9.56 -11.18 -2.80
C ARG A 148 9.74 -11.33 -4.31
N LEU A 149 10.93 -11.69 -4.74
CA LEU A 149 11.21 -12.18 -6.09
C LEU A 149 10.53 -13.57 -6.30
N PRO A 150 10.30 -14.02 -7.56
CA PRO A 150 10.61 -13.34 -8.82
C PRO A 150 9.67 -12.17 -9.13
N LEU A 151 10.12 -11.29 -10.02
CA LEU A 151 9.38 -10.13 -10.52
C LEU A 151 8.16 -10.53 -11.35
N SER A 152 7.04 -9.82 -11.18
CA SER A 152 5.75 -10.14 -11.79
C SER A 152 5.51 -9.52 -13.17
N THR A 153 6.35 -8.57 -13.57
CA THR A 153 6.23 -7.69 -14.75
C THR A 153 5.05 -6.72 -14.70
N THR A 154 4.44 -6.53 -13.53
CA THR A 154 3.29 -5.64 -13.35
C THR A 154 3.58 -4.59 -12.29
N TYR A 155 2.87 -3.46 -12.34
CA TYR A 155 2.92 -2.46 -11.26
C TYR A 155 1.51 -2.08 -10.84
N THR A 156 1.17 -2.43 -9.61
CA THR A 156 -0.12 -2.20 -8.99
C THR A 156 -0.06 -1.01 -8.04
N TYR A 157 -1.04 -0.12 -8.16
CA TYR A 157 -1.16 1.08 -7.35
C TYR A 157 -2.62 1.38 -7.04
N ARG A 158 -2.88 1.93 -5.85
CA ARG A 158 -4.23 2.21 -5.35
C ARG A 158 -4.64 3.68 -5.46
N THR A 159 -3.67 4.54 -5.75
CA THR A 159 -3.86 5.95 -6.06
C THR A 159 -2.80 6.36 -7.06
N THR A 160 -3.06 7.41 -7.82
CA THR A 160 -2.09 8.06 -8.71
C THR A 160 -1.57 9.38 -8.13
N ALA A 161 -2.05 9.80 -6.96
CA ALA A 161 -1.72 11.04 -6.26
C ALA A 161 -1.97 12.37 -7.04
N PRO A 162 -3.16 12.59 -7.66
CA PRO A 162 -3.46 13.74 -8.55
C PRO A 162 -3.38 15.15 -7.92
N GLY A 163 -3.27 15.24 -6.58
CA GLY A 163 -3.19 16.50 -5.82
C GLY A 163 -1.86 16.71 -5.08
N VAL A 164 -0.86 15.84 -5.27
CA VAL A 164 0.42 15.95 -4.57
C VAL A 164 1.46 16.59 -5.48
N SER A 165 2.14 17.62 -4.97
CA SER A 165 3.26 18.26 -5.67
C SER A 165 4.57 17.56 -5.33
N ILE A 166 5.40 17.29 -6.34
CA ILE A 166 6.75 16.76 -6.15
C ILE A 166 7.76 17.79 -6.68
N TYR A 167 8.43 18.50 -5.78
CA TYR A 167 9.48 19.46 -6.12
C TYR A 167 10.77 18.71 -6.44
N ILE A 168 11.21 18.82 -7.69
CA ILE A 168 12.46 18.22 -8.18
C ILE A 168 13.55 19.27 -8.04
N ILE A 169 14.31 19.22 -6.94
CA ILE A 169 15.42 20.12 -6.64
C ILE A 169 16.68 19.56 -7.30
N ASP A 170 16.93 19.97 -8.54
CA ASP A 170 17.90 19.33 -9.44
C ASP A 170 18.35 20.26 -10.59
N THR A 171 18.65 19.70 -11.76
CA THR A 171 19.10 20.34 -13.00
C THR A 171 17.99 20.98 -13.84
N GLY A 172 16.73 20.86 -13.40
CA GLY A 172 15.53 21.34 -14.09
C GLY A 172 14.56 20.22 -14.44
N LEU A 173 13.55 20.52 -15.27
CA LEU A 173 12.72 19.51 -15.94
C LEU A 173 12.46 19.94 -17.38
N ARG A 174 12.48 18.97 -18.31
CA ARG A 174 11.78 19.11 -19.58
C ARG A 174 10.28 19.00 -19.35
N THR A 175 9.62 20.08 -18.95
CA THR A 175 8.21 20.07 -18.54
C THR A 175 7.24 19.65 -19.65
N THR A 176 7.65 19.79 -20.91
CA THR A 176 6.88 19.37 -22.10
C THR A 176 6.92 17.87 -22.36
N HIS A 177 7.77 17.11 -21.66
CA HIS A 177 7.92 15.67 -21.90
C HIS A 177 6.59 14.91 -21.72
N ALA A 178 6.28 14.01 -22.65
CA ALA A 178 5.02 13.27 -22.72
C ALA A 178 4.73 12.45 -21.45
N GLU A 179 5.78 11.99 -20.76
CA GLU A 179 5.66 11.33 -19.44
C GLU A 179 4.95 12.21 -18.40
N PHE A 180 5.08 13.53 -18.47
CA PHE A 180 4.40 14.43 -17.55
C PHE A 180 2.98 14.79 -18.00
N GLY A 181 2.69 14.71 -19.30
CA GLY A 181 1.33 14.92 -19.83
C GLY A 181 0.72 16.27 -19.42
N GLY A 182 1.54 17.33 -19.38
CA GLY A 182 1.12 18.67 -18.95
C GLY A 182 1.04 18.91 -17.44
N ARG A 183 1.39 17.91 -16.60
CA ARG A 183 1.38 18.05 -15.14
C ARG A 183 2.64 18.73 -14.58
N ALA A 184 3.72 18.78 -15.36
CA ALA A 184 4.97 19.40 -14.94
C ALA A 184 4.91 20.91 -15.09
N SER A 185 5.53 21.64 -14.17
CA SER A 185 5.63 23.10 -14.19
C SER A 185 7.00 23.59 -13.74
N VAL A 186 7.34 24.83 -14.10
CA VAL A 186 8.54 25.50 -13.61
C VAL A 186 8.23 26.21 -12.29
N GLY A 187 9.09 26.01 -11.29
CA GLY A 187 9.02 26.71 -10.01
C GLY A 187 10.00 27.88 -9.93
N ILE A 188 11.29 27.57 -9.73
CA ILE A 188 12.36 28.55 -9.65
C ILE A 188 13.62 28.03 -10.36
N ASP A 189 14.40 28.97 -10.90
CA ASP A 189 15.75 28.74 -11.41
C ASP A 189 16.72 29.66 -10.66
N THR A 190 17.67 29.05 -9.95
CA THR A 190 18.68 29.76 -9.16
C THR A 190 20.07 29.76 -9.80
N VAL A 191 20.22 29.06 -10.94
CA VAL A 191 21.47 29.03 -11.72
C VAL A 191 21.63 30.35 -12.48
N GLY A 192 20.52 30.91 -12.97
CA GLY A 192 20.50 32.27 -13.53
C GLY A 192 21.13 32.41 -14.92
N ASP A 193 21.20 31.32 -15.69
CA ASP A 193 21.77 31.27 -17.06
C ASP A 193 20.72 31.49 -18.17
N GLY A 194 19.51 31.92 -17.82
CA GLY A 194 18.43 32.21 -18.78
C GLY A 194 17.59 31.00 -19.23
N ARG A 195 17.85 29.80 -18.72
CA ARG A 195 17.07 28.59 -19.09
C ARG A 195 15.70 28.46 -18.44
N ASN A 196 15.44 29.22 -17.37
CA ASN A 196 14.14 29.29 -16.70
C ASN A 196 13.58 27.91 -16.31
N GLY A 197 14.41 27.08 -15.66
CA GLY A 197 14.01 25.77 -15.16
C GLY A 197 14.06 24.62 -16.17
N ASP A 198 14.36 24.90 -17.45
CA ASP A 198 14.55 23.88 -18.47
C ASP A 198 15.78 23.00 -18.17
N ASP A 199 15.64 21.70 -18.39
CA ASP A 199 16.67 20.71 -18.05
C ASP A 199 17.67 20.53 -19.18
N CYS A 200 18.89 20.98 -18.93
CA CYS A 200 19.99 20.86 -19.88
C CYS A 200 20.99 19.76 -19.58
N ASN A 201 20.86 19.09 -18.43
CA ASN A 201 21.69 17.95 -18.06
C ASN A 201 20.98 16.62 -18.34
N GLY A 202 19.69 16.55 -18.02
CA GLY A 202 18.80 15.41 -18.20
C GLY A 202 18.50 14.67 -16.89
N HIS A 203 19.33 14.86 -15.87
CA HIS A 203 19.20 14.18 -14.59
C HIS A 203 17.88 14.52 -13.88
N GLY A 204 17.47 15.79 -13.88
CA GLY A 204 16.23 16.25 -13.25
C GLY A 204 15.00 15.66 -13.92
N THR A 205 14.95 15.68 -15.25
CA THR A 205 13.89 15.05 -16.05
C THR A 205 13.81 13.55 -15.78
N HIS A 206 14.96 12.89 -15.65
CA HIS A 206 15.04 11.46 -15.37
C HIS A 206 14.44 11.10 -14.01
N VAL A 207 14.89 11.75 -12.93
CA VAL A 207 14.36 11.50 -11.58
C VAL A 207 12.91 11.96 -11.43
N GLY A 208 12.52 13.05 -12.08
CA GLY A 208 11.14 13.50 -12.15
C GLY A 208 10.23 12.49 -12.86
N GLY A 209 10.72 11.86 -13.93
CA GLY A 209 10.02 10.79 -14.63
C GLY A 209 9.83 9.53 -13.77
N ILE A 210 10.82 9.16 -12.94
CA ILE A 210 10.70 8.05 -11.98
C ILE A 210 9.67 8.38 -10.89
N ALA A 211 9.65 9.63 -10.42
CA ALA A 211 8.72 10.03 -9.37
C ALA A 211 7.28 10.11 -9.88
N ALA A 212 7.06 10.73 -11.04
CA ALA A 212 5.73 11.18 -11.49
C ALA A 212 5.41 10.95 -12.98
N GLY A 213 6.23 10.22 -13.74
CA GLY A 213 5.95 9.87 -15.13
C GLY A 213 4.70 8.99 -15.32
N LYS A 214 4.06 9.07 -16.49
CA LYS A 214 2.92 8.22 -16.86
C LYS A 214 3.32 6.74 -16.90
N THR A 215 4.43 6.43 -17.56
CA THR A 215 4.93 5.07 -17.81
C THR A 215 5.93 4.65 -16.75
N TYR A 216 6.91 5.51 -16.46
CA TYR A 216 8.03 5.22 -15.55
C TYR A 216 7.75 5.64 -14.11
N GLY A 217 6.72 6.44 -13.88
CA GLY A 217 6.45 7.04 -12.58
C GLY A 217 5.78 6.09 -11.59
N VAL A 218 6.23 6.20 -10.34
CA VAL A 218 5.56 5.61 -9.16
C VAL A 218 4.23 6.33 -8.89
N ALA A 219 4.22 7.67 -8.80
CA ALA A 219 3.02 8.47 -8.56
C ALA A 219 2.48 9.11 -9.85
N LYS A 220 1.76 8.31 -10.64
CA LYS A 220 1.44 8.59 -12.06
C LYS A 220 0.63 9.86 -12.38
N GLN A 221 0.01 10.51 -11.39
CA GLN A 221 -0.73 11.76 -11.56
C GLN A 221 -0.25 12.87 -10.61
N ALA A 222 0.84 12.65 -9.86
CA ALA A 222 1.47 13.72 -9.08
C ALA A 222 1.97 14.85 -10.00
N ARG A 223 2.19 16.03 -9.43
CA ARG A 223 2.56 17.25 -10.18
C ARG A 223 4.03 17.58 -9.94
N PRO A 224 4.94 17.22 -10.86
CA PRO A 224 6.35 17.55 -10.69
C PRO A 224 6.58 19.05 -10.93
N VAL A 225 7.38 19.69 -10.07
CA VAL A 225 7.73 21.11 -10.17
C VAL A 225 9.24 21.24 -10.27
N ALA A 226 9.74 21.87 -11.33
CA ALA A 226 11.16 22.08 -11.55
C ALA A 226 11.70 23.14 -10.58
N VAL A 227 12.66 22.75 -9.75
CA VAL A 227 13.43 23.65 -8.88
C VAL A 227 14.89 23.52 -9.31
N ARG A 228 15.28 24.36 -10.27
CA ARG A 228 16.58 24.27 -10.91
C ARG A 228 17.65 24.96 -10.07
N VAL A 229 18.56 24.16 -9.53
CA VAL A 229 19.66 24.58 -8.66
C VAL A 229 21.02 24.06 -9.13
N LEU A 230 21.03 23.22 -10.17
CA LEU A 230 22.22 22.67 -10.80
C LEU A 230 22.25 23.08 -12.29
N ASP A 231 23.43 23.40 -12.78
CA ASP A 231 23.71 23.78 -14.16
C ASP A 231 23.72 22.57 -15.12
N CYS A 232 24.12 22.81 -16.38
CA CYS A 232 24.13 21.76 -17.41
C CYS A 232 25.19 20.68 -17.18
N GLN A 233 26.18 20.95 -16.36
CA GLN A 233 27.21 20.02 -15.92
C GLN A 233 26.79 19.28 -14.64
N GLY A 234 25.58 19.55 -14.12
CA GLY A 234 25.08 18.95 -12.88
C GLY A 234 25.71 19.56 -11.62
N SER A 235 26.29 20.75 -11.73
CA SER A 235 26.99 21.44 -10.64
C SER A 235 26.19 22.63 -10.13
N GLY A 236 26.32 22.94 -8.85
CA GLY A 236 25.64 24.09 -8.26
C GLY A 236 26.30 24.50 -6.95
N THR A 237 25.89 25.66 -6.44
CA THR A 237 26.42 26.20 -5.18
C THR A 237 25.49 25.87 -4.02
N THR A 238 26.03 25.77 -2.80
CA THR A 238 25.20 25.61 -1.60
C THR A 238 24.19 26.76 -1.47
N SER A 239 24.56 28.00 -1.83
CA SER A 239 23.65 29.14 -1.81
C SER A 239 22.50 28.99 -2.81
N GLY A 240 22.77 28.52 -4.04
CA GLY A 240 21.72 28.24 -5.03
C GLY A 240 20.77 27.12 -4.58
N VAL A 241 21.31 26.03 -4.05
CA VAL A 241 20.50 24.93 -3.48
C VAL A 241 19.63 25.42 -2.31
N VAL A 242 20.21 26.21 -1.40
CA VAL A 242 19.46 26.79 -0.26
C VAL A 242 18.39 27.76 -0.74
N ALA A 243 18.64 28.59 -1.76
CA ALA A 243 17.64 29.47 -2.35
C ALA A 243 16.47 28.68 -2.99
N GLY A 244 16.76 27.55 -3.65
CA GLY A 244 15.74 26.65 -4.16
C GLY A 244 14.88 26.04 -3.04
N ILE A 245 15.52 25.59 -1.95
CA ILE A 245 14.82 25.06 -0.77
C ILE A 245 13.96 26.15 -0.10
N ASP A 246 14.47 27.37 0.01
CA ASP A 246 13.76 28.51 0.59
C ASP A 246 12.50 28.84 -0.22
N TRP A 247 12.61 28.88 -1.56
CA TRP A 247 11.47 29.07 -2.44
C TRP A 247 10.43 27.96 -2.29
N VAL A 248 10.85 26.68 -2.25
CA VAL A 248 9.93 25.55 -1.98
C VAL A 248 9.24 25.74 -0.63
N THR A 249 9.98 26.10 0.41
CA THR A 249 9.44 26.33 1.75
C THR A 249 8.36 27.40 1.75
N ALA A 250 8.58 28.49 1.00
CA ALA A 250 7.66 29.63 0.94
C ALA A 250 6.46 29.41 0.01
N LYS A 251 6.57 28.58 -1.03
CA LYS A 251 5.59 28.48 -2.13
C LYS A 251 4.96 27.09 -2.30
N ALA A 252 5.33 26.11 -1.49
CA ALA A 252 4.87 24.74 -1.66
C ALA A 252 3.33 24.62 -1.66
N ALA A 253 2.78 24.10 -2.75
CA ALA A 253 1.40 23.63 -2.84
C ALA A 253 1.32 22.24 -2.19
N LYS A 254 0.69 22.18 -1.01
CA LYS A 254 0.60 20.97 -0.19
C LYS A 254 -0.60 20.09 -0.58
N PRO A 255 -0.52 18.76 -0.43
CA PRO A 255 0.61 18.00 0.12
C PRO A 255 1.84 18.02 -0.79
N ALA A 256 3.04 18.07 -0.19
CA ALA A 256 4.28 18.32 -0.91
C ALA A 256 5.39 17.34 -0.53
N VAL A 257 6.08 16.85 -1.56
CA VAL A 257 7.32 16.08 -1.46
C VAL A 257 8.43 16.84 -2.18
N ALA A 258 9.64 16.83 -1.65
CA ALA A 258 10.84 17.29 -2.32
C ALA A 258 11.77 16.10 -2.59
N ASN A 259 12.14 15.92 -3.85
CA ASN A 259 13.20 15.02 -4.28
C ASN A 259 14.49 15.81 -4.41
N MET A 260 15.51 15.45 -3.63
CA MET A 260 16.83 16.07 -3.71
C MET A 260 17.88 15.00 -4.03
N SER A 261 18.05 14.74 -5.31
CA SER A 261 18.97 13.73 -5.87
C SER A 261 20.38 14.30 -6.07
N LEU A 262 20.84 15.08 -5.09
CA LEU A 262 22.12 15.75 -5.07
C LEU A 262 22.75 15.61 -3.68
N GLY A 263 24.04 15.92 -3.58
CA GLY A 263 24.72 15.93 -2.30
C GLY A 263 26.14 16.47 -2.44
N GLY A 264 26.75 16.71 -1.29
CA GLY A 264 28.12 17.18 -1.21
C GLY A 264 28.69 16.98 0.19
N ALA A 265 29.78 17.69 0.48
CA ALA A 265 30.34 17.73 1.82
C ALA A 265 29.27 18.16 2.84
N ALA A 266 29.47 17.74 4.09
CA ALA A 266 28.71 18.19 5.24
C ALA A 266 28.54 19.73 5.25
N SER A 267 27.30 20.20 5.35
CA SER A 267 26.96 21.62 5.39
C SER A 267 25.84 21.87 6.40
N ASP A 268 26.14 22.61 7.46
CA ASP A 268 25.20 23.03 8.50
C ASP A 268 24.10 23.97 7.98
N VAL A 269 24.45 24.87 7.05
CA VAL A 269 23.49 25.77 6.39
C VAL A 269 22.49 24.97 5.54
N LEU A 270 22.97 24.03 4.72
CA LEU A 270 22.10 23.18 3.90
C LEU A 270 21.18 22.32 4.78
N ASP A 271 21.74 21.70 5.83
CA ASP A 271 20.94 20.91 6.77
C ASP A 271 19.87 21.75 7.46
N SER A 272 20.21 22.97 7.87
CA SER A 272 19.27 23.88 8.52
C SER A 272 18.14 24.29 7.59
N ALA A 273 18.42 24.54 6.30
CA ALA A 273 17.42 24.83 5.29
C ALA A 273 16.48 23.64 5.08
N VAL A 274 17.02 22.43 4.90
CA VAL A 274 16.22 21.19 4.76
C VAL A 274 15.33 20.97 5.99
N ARG A 275 15.87 21.08 7.21
CA ARG A 275 15.08 20.91 8.44
C ARG A 275 13.96 21.93 8.56
N ARG A 276 14.20 23.19 8.18
CA ARG A 276 13.14 24.23 8.17
C ARG A 276 12.04 23.91 7.16
N SER A 277 12.42 23.47 5.96
CA SER A 277 11.46 23.05 4.92
C SER A 277 10.64 21.83 5.38
N ILE A 278 11.27 20.85 6.04
CA ILE A 278 10.56 19.72 6.62
C ILE A 278 9.56 20.18 7.69
N ARG A 279 9.95 21.10 8.58
CA ARG A 279 9.04 21.67 9.58
C ARG A 279 7.89 22.46 8.97
N SER A 280 8.04 22.99 7.76
CA SER A 280 6.94 23.63 7.03
C SER A 280 5.94 22.62 6.47
N GLY A 281 6.22 21.31 6.51
CA GLY A 281 5.33 20.24 6.07
C GLY A 281 5.71 19.61 4.74
N VAL A 282 6.90 19.89 4.20
CA VAL A 282 7.40 19.26 2.97
C VAL A 282 8.17 17.98 3.32
N THR A 283 7.81 16.84 2.73
CA THR A 283 8.55 15.58 2.94
C THR A 283 9.77 15.51 2.05
N TYR A 284 10.97 15.24 2.58
CA TYR A 284 12.20 15.16 1.79
C TYR A 284 12.66 13.72 1.58
N THR A 285 12.85 13.33 0.32
CA THR A 285 13.64 12.15 -0.06
C THR A 285 14.99 12.62 -0.60
N VAL A 286 16.06 12.01 -0.10
CA VAL A 286 17.44 12.44 -0.42
C VAL A 286 18.32 11.26 -0.77
N ALA A 287 19.24 11.46 -1.70
CA ALA A 287 20.19 10.45 -2.10
C ALA A 287 21.18 10.11 -0.97
N ALA A 288 21.41 8.82 -0.71
CA ALA A 288 22.41 8.40 0.27
C ALA A 288 23.86 8.74 -0.15
N GLY A 289 24.08 9.01 -1.45
CA GLY A 289 25.38 9.25 -2.07
C GLY A 289 25.95 8.01 -2.76
N SER A 290 26.83 8.24 -3.74
CA SER A 290 27.25 7.22 -4.73
C SER A 290 28.74 6.85 -4.65
N SER A 291 29.34 6.92 -3.45
CA SER A 291 30.77 6.63 -3.23
C SER A 291 31.06 5.23 -2.68
N GLY A 292 30.04 4.42 -2.39
CA GLY A 292 30.19 3.07 -1.83
C GLY A 292 30.77 3.04 -0.42
N GLN A 293 30.69 4.14 0.34
CA GLN A 293 31.36 4.30 1.63
C GLN A 293 30.48 3.90 2.82
N ALA A 294 31.10 3.21 3.79
CA ALA A 294 30.54 2.96 5.10
C ALA A 294 30.33 4.28 5.85
N GLY A 295 29.11 4.52 6.34
CA GLY A 295 28.77 5.78 7.01
C GLY A 295 28.74 7.00 6.07
N GLY A 296 28.93 6.82 4.75
CA GLY A 296 29.01 7.93 3.79
C GLY A 296 27.77 8.82 3.78
N ALA A 297 26.59 8.22 4.01
CA ALA A 297 25.34 8.96 4.15
C ALA A 297 25.34 9.90 5.38
N CYS A 298 26.01 9.53 6.46
CA CYS A 298 26.11 10.35 7.67
C CYS A 298 27.14 11.49 7.56
N ASN A 299 28.05 11.40 6.60
CA ASN A 299 29.14 12.36 6.41
C ASN A 299 28.85 13.39 5.31
N THR A 300 27.68 13.32 4.67
CA THR A 300 27.31 14.15 3.53
C THR A 300 25.97 14.84 3.77
N SER A 301 25.82 16.05 3.24
CA SER A 301 24.55 16.79 3.28
C SER A 301 23.86 16.71 1.92
N PRO A 302 22.53 16.57 1.87
CA PRO A 302 21.57 16.58 3.00
C PRO A 302 21.39 15.21 3.71
N SER A 303 22.03 14.15 3.23
CA SER A 303 21.78 12.75 3.63
C SER A 303 21.89 12.51 5.15
N ARG A 304 22.77 13.26 5.82
CA ARG A 304 22.96 13.16 7.28
C ARG A 304 21.82 13.74 8.12
N VAL A 305 20.86 14.46 7.52
CA VAL A 305 19.72 15.05 8.23
C VAL A 305 18.73 13.95 8.64
N PRO A 306 18.57 13.61 9.93
CA PRO A 306 17.78 12.47 10.35
C PRO A 306 16.29 12.56 10.02
N GLU A 307 15.75 13.76 9.81
CA GLU A 307 14.37 13.98 9.43
C GLU A 307 14.07 13.61 7.96
N THR A 308 15.10 13.53 7.11
CA THR A 308 14.96 13.13 5.71
C THR A 308 14.75 11.62 5.54
N ILE A 309 14.17 11.22 4.42
CA ILE A 309 14.17 9.83 3.97
C ILE A 309 15.43 9.65 3.11
N GLY A 310 16.53 9.21 3.73
CA GLY A 310 17.79 8.90 3.06
C GLY A 310 17.69 7.58 2.29
N VAL A 311 17.95 7.59 0.99
CA VAL A 311 17.66 6.47 0.08
C VAL A 311 18.92 5.88 -0.55
N GLY A 312 19.19 4.62 -0.22
CA GLY A 312 20.20 3.81 -0.88
C GLY A 312 19.69 3.15 -2.17
N ALA A 313 20.60 2.69 -3.02
CA ALA A 313 20.26 2.02 -4.29
C ALA A 313 20.42 0.50 -4.20
N SER A 314 19.46 -0.23 -4.76
CA SER A 314 19.53 -1.68 -5.00
C SER A 314 19.37 -2.03 -6.48
N ASP A 315 19.79 -3.23 -6.85
CA ASP A 315 19.58 -3.80 -8.18
C ASP A 315 18.36 -4.73 -8.25
N ARG A 316 18.15 -5.30 -9.43
CA ARG A 316 17.01 -6.19 -9.76
C ARG A 316 17.00 -7.52 -8.98
N ALA A 317 18.12 -7.89 -8.37
CA ALA A 317 18.30 -9.11 -7.59
C ALA A 317 18.30 -8.84 -6.08
N ASP A 318 17.79 -7.68 -5.65
CA ASP A 318 17.79 -7.19 -4.28
C ASP A 318 19.20 -7.04 -3.68
N ARG A 319 20.24 -6.87 -4.51
CA ARG A 319 21.59 -6.57 -4.00
C ARG A 319 21.74 -5.07 -3.84
N ARG A 320 22.35 -4.62 -2.75
CA ARG A 320 22.80 -3.23 -2.62
C ARG A 320 23.74 -2.91 -3.79
N ALA A 321 23.50 -1.77 -4.47
CA ALA A 321 24.42 -1.28 -5.47
C ALA A 321 25.78 -0.99 -4.81
N SER A 322 26.88 -1.48 -5.40
CA SER A 322 28.22 -1.33 -4.82
C SER A 322 28.58 0.13 -4.56
N SER A 323 28.18 1.03 -5.46
CA SER A 323 28.34 2.48 -5.36
C SER A 323 27.43 3.15 -4.34
N SER A 324 26.35 2.51 -3.87
CA SER A 324 25.48 3.13 -2.86
C SER A 324 26.22 3.25 -1.53
N ASN A 325 26.29 4.46 -0.98
CA ASN A 325 26.64 4.64 0.42
C ASN A 325 25.67 3.87 1.33
N TYR A 326 26.15 3.51 2.51
CA TYR A 326 25.42 2.71 3.50
C TYR A 326 25.75 3.17 4.92
N GLY A 327 25.02 2.66 5.91
CA GLY A 327 25.13 3.06 7.32
C GLY A 327 23.79 3.51 7.92
N SER A 328 23.84 3.98 9.16
CA SER A 328 22.66 4.29 9.97
C SER A 328 21.82 5.47 9.47
N CYS A 329 22.39 6.38 8.67
CA CYS A 329 21.64 7.49 8.07
C CYS A 329 20.85 7.10 6.82
N VAL A 330 21.05 5.89 6.28
CA VAL A 330 20.16 5.34 5.24
C VAL A 330 18.87 4.90 5.91
N SER A 331 17.73 5.42 5.45
CA SER A 331 16.41 5.06 5.97
C SER A 331 15.85 3.81 5.31
N LEU A 332 16.04 3.68 3.99
CA LEU A 332 15.63 2.54 3.17
C LEU A 332 16.42 2.49 1.86
N PHE A 333 16.27 1.41 1.11
CA PHE A 333 16.75 1.23 -0.25
C PHE A 333 15.58 1.21 -1.23
N ALA A 334 15.86 1.61 -2.47
CA ALA A 334 14.93 1.48 -3.58
C ALA A 334 15.69 1.11 -4.88
N PRO A 335 14.98 0.67 -5.92
CA PRO A 335 15.56 0.39 -7.23
C PRO A 335 16.39 1.56 -7.77
N GLY A 336 17.68 1.32 -8.02
CA GLY A 336 18.62 2.36 -8.45
C GLY A 336 19.66 1.91 -9.47
N VAL A 337 19.60 0.69 -10.00
CA VAL A 337 20.56 0.20 -11.00
C VAL A 337 19.85 -0.11 -12.31
N GLN A 338 20.28 0.51 -13.41
CA GLN A 338 19.65 0.38 -14.73
C GLN A 338 18.15 0.70 -14.69
N ILE A 339 17.83 1.92 -14.28
CA ILE A 339 16.46 2.44 -14.21
C ILE A 339 16.15 3.24 -15.47
N PRO A 340 15.20 2.80 -16.31
CA PRO A 340 14.73 3.58 -17.44
C PRO A 340 13.78 4.70 -16.99
N SER A 341 13.88 5.87 -17.61
CA SER A 341 12.97 7.02 -17.38
C SER A 341 13.03 8.02 -18.53
N ALA A 342 12.24 9.09 -18.43
CA ALA A 342 12.24 10.25 -19.31
C ALA A 342 13.62 10.92 -19.42
N TRP A 343 13.88 11.57 -20.55
CA TRP A 343 15.13 12.27 -20.82
C TRP A 343 14.90 13.61 -21.51
N LYS A 344 15.88 14.51 -21.44
CA LYS A 344 15.74 15.91 -21.87
C LYS A 344 15.76 16.16 -23.38
N ASP A 345 16.23 15.21 -24.18
CA ASP A 345 16.59 15.48 -25.58
C ASP A 345 15.37 15.67 -26.51
N SER A 346 14.21 15.11 -26.14
CA SER A 346 12.94 15.34 -26.83
C SER A 346 11.76 15.05 -25.90
N ASP A 347 10.54 15.35 -26.32
CA ASP A 347 9.34 15.10 -25.50
C ASP A 347 9.01 13.62 -25.33
N THR A 348 9.77 12.72 -25.96
CA THR A 348 9.60 11.26 -25.86
C THR A 348 10.92 10.54 -25.59
N ALA A 349 12.02 11.28 -25.38
CA ALA A 349 13.34 10.68 -25.18
C ALA A 349 13.39 9.93 -23.85
N THR A 350 14.12 8.82 -23.84
CA THR A 350 14.30 8.02 -22.62
C THR A 350 15.77 7.71 -22.41
N ALA A 351 16.18 7.55 -21.16
CA ALA A 351 17.52 7.12 -20.79
C ALA A 351 17.47 6.11 -19.65
N THR A 352 18.51 5.29 -19.55
CA THR A 352 18.69 4.31 -18.47
C THR A 352 19.88 4.71 -17.63
N LEU A 353 19.64 5.08 -16.38
CA LEU A 353 20.68 5.55 -15.45
C LEU A 353 20.76 4.67 -14.21
N SER A 354 21.86 4.81 -13.47
CA SER A 354 22.07 4.12 -12.20
C SER A 354 22.57 5.11 -11.15
N GLY A 355 22.09 4.99 -9.92
CA GLY A 355 22.54 5.79 -8.79
C GLY A 355 21.50 5.85 -7.67
N THR A 356 21.95 6.37 -6.52
CA THR A 356 21.05 6.69 -5.40
C THR A 356 20.03 7.77 -5.77
N SER A 357 20.32 8.60 -6.79
CA SER A 357 19.37 9.53 -7.40
C SER A 357 18.10 8.86 -7.94
N MET A 358 18.25 7.74 -8.67
CA MET A 358 17.11 7.01 -9.24
C MET A 358 16.30 6.31 -8.15
N ALA A 359 16.98 5.78 -7.13
CA ALA A 359 16.32 5.23 -5.95
C ALA A 359 15.53 6.32 -5.19
N THR A 360 16.10 7.52 -5.07
CA THR A 360 15.45 8.68 -4.43
C THR A 360 14.18 9.09 -5.18
N GLY A 361 14.17 9.04 -6.52
CA GLY A 361 12.98 9.27 -7.34
C GLY A 361 11.85 8.27 -7.04
N HIS A 362 12.17 6.98 -6.88
CA HIS A 362 11.16 5.98 -6.49
C HIS A 362 10.57 6.28 -5.11
N ALA A 363 11.41 6.64 -4.14
CA ALA A 363 10.96 7.00 -2.80
C ALA A 363 10.11 8.28 -2.81
N ALA A 364 10.45 9.27 -3.64
CA ALA A 364 9.69 10.51 -3.78
C ALA A 364 8.26 10.22 -4.27
N GLY A 365 8.14 9.38 -5.30
CA GLY A 365 6.84 8.93 -5.78
C GLY A 365 6.09 8.10 -4.72
N ALA A 366 6.76 7.22 -3.96
CA ALA A 366 6.11 6.47 -2.88
C ALA A 366 5.62 7.37 -1.74
N ALA A 367 6.37 8.42 -1.40
CA ALA A 367 5.93 9.45 -0.45
C ALA A 367 4.72 10.22 -1.00
N ALA A 368 4.66 10.48 -2.30
CA ALA A 368 3.50 11.10 -2.93
C ALA A 368 2.27 10.17 -2.94
N LEU A 369 2.44 8.86 -3.15
CA LEU A 369 1.36 7.88 -2.99
C LEU A 369 0.84 7.85 -1.55
N HIS A 370 1.74 7.93 -0.56
CA HIS A 370 1.37 8.04 0.86
C HIS A 370 0.49 9.26 1.11
N LEU A 371 0.93 10.45 0.69
CA LEU A 371 0.14 11.68 0.83
C LEU A 371 -1.12 11.68 -0.03
N GLY A 372 -1.16 10.92 -1.12
CA GLY A 372 -2.38 10.69 -1.90
C GLY A 372 -3.46 9.95 -1.12
N PHE A 373 -3.09 9.09 -0.17
CA PHE A 373 -4.01 8.41 0.76
C PHE A 373 -4.24 9.18 2.06
N ARG A 374 -3.19 9.82 2.58
CA ARG A 374 -3.17 10.51 3.86
C ARG A 374 -2.65 11.93 3.67
N PRO A 375 -3.46 12.83 3.09
CA PRO A 375 -3.00 14.17 2.68
C PRO A 375 -2.59 15.06 3.86
N THR A 376 -2.99 14.72 5.08
CA THR A 376 -2.68 15.47 6.30
C THR A 376 -1.51 14.87 7.10
N ASP A 377 -0.92 13.76 6.67
CA ASP A 377 0.20 13.15 7.38
C ASP A 377 1.43 14.07 7.33
N THR A 378 2.04 14.30 8.49
CA THR A 378 3.27 15.07 8.64
C THR A 378 4.46 14.36 7.97
N PRO A 379 5.55 15.07 7.63
CA PRO A 379 6.75 14.43 7.07
C PRO A 379 7.29 13.27 7.92
N ALA A 380 7.20 13.36 9.25
CA ALA A 380 7.58 12.28 10.15
C ALA A 380 6.67 11.04 10.00
N GLN A 381 5.36 11.24 9.85
CA GLN A 381 4.41 10.15 9.59
C GLN A 381 4.61 9.53 8.21
N VAL A 382 4.91 10.33 7.18
CA VAL A 382 5.25 9.82 5.85
C VAL A 382 6.52 8.97 5.90
N LYS A 383 7.60 9.48 6.51
CA LYS A 383 8.85 8.73 6.71
C LYS A 383 8.60 7.42 7.44
N LYS A 384 7.90 7.46 8.58
CA LYS A 384 7.56 6.28 9.36
C LYS A 384 6.72 5.29 8.53
N GLY A 385 5.75 5.79 7.78
CA GLY A 385 4.91 4.99 6.90
C GLY A 385 5.72 4.20 5.87
N LEU A 386 6.66 4.85 5.19
CA LEU A 386 7.52 4.20 4.20
C LEU A 386 8.49 3.21 4.86
N VAL A 387 9.19 3.62 5.93
CA VAL A 387 10.25 2.80 6.55
C VAL A 387 9.68 1.58 7.29
N ASP A 388 8.59 1.73 8.04
CA ASP A 388 8.03 0.63 8.82
C ASP A 388 7.37 -0.44 7.95
N ASN A 389 6.87 -0.04 6.77
CA ASN A 389 6.18 -0.95 5.86
C ASN A 389 7.07 -1.48 4.72
N ALA A 390 8.29 -0.97 4.60
CA ALA A 390 9.31 -1.50 3.70
C ALA A 390 9.52 -3.00 3.92
N THR A 391 9.86 -3.71 2.85
CA THR A 391 10.22 -5.13 2.91
C THR A 391 11.52 -5.28 3.69
N THR A 392 11.50 -6.10 4.73
CA THR A 392 12.66 -6.38 5.58
C THR A 392 13.21 -7.77 5.28
N GLY A 393 14.53 -7.95 5.32
CA GLY A 393 15.17 -9.26 5.11
C GLY A 393 15.33 -9.65 3.64
N ALA A 394 15.19 -8.69 2.71
CA ALA A 394 15.26 -8.95 1.28
C ALA A 394 16.62 -8.55 0.69
N LEU A 395 17.29 -7.56 1.27
CA LEU A 395 18.51 -7.01 0.69
C LEU A 395 19.71 -7.94 0.92
N GLN A 396 20.55 -8.04 -0.10
CA GLN A 396 21.83 -8.73 -0.07
C GLN A 396 22.97 -7.70 -0.10
N GLY A 397 24.07 -7.99 0.61
CA GLY A 397 25.26 -7.14 0.60
C GLY A 397 25.13 -5.84 1.41
N THR A 398 24.17 -5.78 2.33
CA THR A 398 24.02 -4.73 3.35
C THR A 398 24.73 -5.16 4.64
N PRO A 399 25.66 -4.35 5.19
CA PRO A 399 26.25 -4.66 6.49
C PRO A 399 25.25 -4.42 7.63
N PRO A 400 25.39 -5.09 8.79
CA PRO A 400 24.39 -5.06 9.88
C PRO A 400 24.00 -3.67 10.41
N VAL A 401 24.90 -2.68 10.34
CA VAL A 401 24.64 -1.29 10.76
C VAL A 401 23.68 -0.54 9.82
N THR A 402 23.41 -1.09 8.64
CA THR A 402 22.56 -0.49 7.62
C THR A 402 21.19 -1.14 7.65
N PRO A 403 20.09 -0.38 7.70
CA PRO A 403 18.74 -0.96 7.68
C PRO A 403 18.49 -1.81 6.43
N ASP A 404 18.08 -3.06 6.63
CA ASP A 404 17.55 -3.91 5.56
C ASP A 404 16.07 -3.58 5.35
N LYS A 405 15.84 -2.49 4.60
CA LYS A 405 14.52 -1.95 4.32
C LYS A 405 14.44 -1.63 2.83
N LEU A 406 13.73 -2.45 2.05
CA LEU A 406 13.50 -2.21 0.63
C LEU A 406 12.10 -1.62 0.42
N LEU A 407 12.03 -0.50 -0.30
CA LEU A 407 10.82 0.27 -0.54
C LEU A 407 9.66 -0.63 -1.01
N TYR A 408 8.49 -0.42 -0.41
CA TYR A 408 7.25 -1.12 -0.76
C TYR A 408 6.09 -0.13 -0.80
N THR A 409 5.20 -0.21 -1.80
CA THR A 409 4.13 0.80 -2.01
C THR A 409 2.72 0.30 -1.72
N LEU A 410 2.46 -1.01 -1.71
CA LEU A 410 1.11 -1.58 -1.52
C LEU A 410 0.68 -1.76 -0.05
N TYR A 411 1.38 -1.13 0.88
CA TYR A 411 1.00 -1.14 2.30
C TYR A 411 -0.15 -0.20 2.64
N LEU A 412 -0.43 0.77 1.77
CA LEU A 412 -1.53 1.72 1.93
C LEU A 412 -2.80 1.12 1.34
N GLY A 413 -3.85 0.90 2.12
CA GLY A 413 -5.16 0.45 1.63
C GLY A 413 -6.09 -0.14 2.67
#